data_AF-M7N003-F1
#
_entry.id   AF-M7N003-F1
#
_cell.length_a   1.000
_cell.length_b   1.000
_cell.length_c   1.000
_cell.angle_alpha   90.00
_cell.angle_beta   90.00
_cell.angle_gamma   90.00
#
_symmetry.space_group_name_H-M   'P 1'
#
loop_
_entity.id
_entity.type
_entity.pdbx_description
1 polymer ?
#
loop_
_entity_poly.entity_id
_entity_poly.type
_entity_poly.pdbx_seq_one_letter_code
_entity_poly.pdbx_strand_id
1 'polypeptide(L)'
;MAYKNRWKDTVSWLLDSNPSLRWQVMRDLLDAPGAEVDQERARVAVEGHGAQLLALQDERGYWNNEEYGEDHDRRSVFWSLAALRRFGADPTDPRVRAAVERVQEAVSWKYWDDLPYFHGEVEPCINGGVLSHGAYFGVQRECSARIIDRLLAEQVADGGWNCEAPENSKVSSFDTTLCVLEGLLEHERAMGQVPVALAEARTRGEEYLLQRSGFKRLSTGEVADGRYLNFSFPPYWFYDVLRALDYFREAGDAFDARLEPALEMILSQRGTDGRWAAGVTWPGAVYLDVDSPEGEPSRWNTLRALRVLRWAGVDVAPPY
;
A
#
# COMPACT_ATOMS: atom_id res chain seq x y z
N MET A 1 -0.27 28.30 -21.44
CA MET A 1 -0.99 28.96 -20.31
C MET A 1 -2.05 28.07 -19.68
N ALA A 2 -3.00 27.48 -20.43
CA ALA A 2 -4.06 26.63 -19.86
C ALA A 2 -3.54 25.37 -19.11
N TYR A 3 -2.41 24.79 -19.52
CA TYR A 3 -1.81 23.60 -18.87
C TYR A 3 -1.11 23.94 -17.53
N LYS A 4 -0.40 25.08 -17.46
CA LYS A 4 0.20 25.60 -16.21
C LYS A 4 -0.84 25.92 -15.15
N ASN A 5 -1.96 26.52 -15.58
CA ASN A 5 -3.05 26.85 -14.69
C ASN A 5 -3.71 25.58 -14.13
N ARG A 6 -3.80 24.51 -14.95
CA ARG A 6 -4.31 23.19 -14.51
C ARG A 6 -3.42 22.51 -13.48
N TRP A 7 -2.10 22.51 -13.66
CA TRP A 7 -1.19 21.94 -12.64
C TRP A 7 -1.32 22.65 -11.30
N LYS A 8 -1.29 23.99 -11.29
CA LYS A 8 -1.46 24.78 -10.07
C LYS A 8 -2.81 24.53 -9.39
N ASP A 9 -3.88 24.42 -10.19
CA ASP A 9 -5.22 24.09 -9.70
C ASP A 9 -5.27 22.70 -9.05
N THR A 10 -4.74 21.67 -9.72
CA THR A 10 -4.69 20.30 -9.19
C THR A 10 -3.87 20.23 -7.89
N VAL A 11 -2.70 20.86 -7.84
CA VAL A 11 -1.89 20.92 -6.61
C VAL A 11 -2.64 21.62 -5.49
N SER A 12 -3.26 22.77 -5.75
CA SER A 12 -4.02 23.50 -4.73
C SER A 12 -5.18 22.66 -4.19
N TRP A 13 -5.89 21.94 -5.08
CA TRP A 13 -6.97 21.03 -4.71
C TRP A 13 -6.48 19.83 -3.88
N LEU A 14 -5.30 19.29 -4.20
CA LEU A 14 -4.67 18.21 -3.42
C LEU A 14 -4.19 18.70 -2.04
N LEU A 15 -3.67 19.92 -1.93
CA LEU A 15 -3.26 20.51 -0.65
C LEU A 15 -4.45 20.86 0.25
N ASP A 16 -5.60 21.18 -0.34
CA ASP A 16 -6.87 21.32 0.39
C ASP A 16 -7.47 19.93 0.70
N SER A 17 -6.81 19.21 1.60
CA SER A 17 -7.15 17.84 1.98
C SER A 17 -6.76 17.50 3.42
N ASN A 18 -7.09 16.27 3.84
CA ASN A 18 -6.72 15.70 5.13
C ASN A 18 -5.19 15.69 5.31
N PRO A 19 -4.64 15.90 6.53
CA PRO A 19 -3.21 15.74 6.78
C PRO A 19 -2.63 14.44 6.22
N SER A 20 -3.38 13.34 6.30
CA SER A 20 -2.98 12.02 5.75
C SER A 20 -2.61 12.04 4.26
N LEU A 21 -3.09 13.01 3.48
CA LEU A 21 -2.77 13.19 2.06
C LEU A 21 -1.90 14.44 1.82
N ARG A 22 -2.07 15.51 2.58
CA ARG A 22 -1.38 16.78 2.35
C ARG A 22 0.14 16.69 2.51
N TRP A 23 0.64 16.06 3.58
CA TRP A 23 2.10 15.92 3.77
C TRP A 23 2.75 15.14 2.62
N GLN A 24 1.99 14.20 2.07
CA GLN A 24 2.35 13.35 0.95
C GLN A 24 2.47 14.13 -0.36
N VAL A 25 1.57 15.09 -0.60
CA VAL A 25 1.65 16.03 -1.73
C VAL A 25 2.86 16.95 -1.59
N MET A 26 3.09 17.48 -0.39
CA MET A 26 4.23 18.34 -0.10
C MET A 26 5.56 17.62 -0.38
N ARG A 27 5.69 16.37 0.09
CA ARG A 27 6.89 15.56 -0.12
C ARG A 27 7.08 15.23 -1.61
N ASP A 28 6.08 14.65 -2.25
CA ASP A 28 6.31 13.93 -3.50
C ASP A 28 5.99 14.73 -4.78
N LEU A 29 5.23 15.82 -4.67
CA LEU A 29 4.88 16.66 -5.82
C LEU A 29 5.53 18.06 -5.74
N LEU A 30 5.85 18.54 -4.54
CA LEU A 30 6.38 19.89 -4.33
C LEU A 30 7.83 19.94 -3.85
N ASP A 31 8.43 18.80 -3.52
CA ASP A 31 9.77 18.71 -2.97
C ASP A 31 9.96 19.66 -1.76
N ALA A 32 8.92 19.79 -0.93
CA ALA A 32 8.94 20.68 0.22
C ALA A 32 10.04 20.26 1.22
N PRO A 33 10.62 21.22 1.99
CA PRO A 33 11.64 20.91 2.97
C PRO A 33 11.19 19.85 3.97
N GLY A 34 12.08 18.91 4.33
CA GLY A 34 11.76 17.80 5.22
C GLY A 34 11.11 18.22 6.54
N ALA A 35 11.57 19.32 7.15
CA ALA A 35 10.99 19.84 8.38
C ALA A 35 9.51 20.29 8.23
N GLU A 36 9.13 20.86 7.08
CA GLU A 36 7.74 21.24 6.81
C GLU A 36 6.87 20.01 6.56
N VAL A 37 7.41 19.02 5.86
CA VAL A 37 6.75 17.72 5.62
C VAL A 37 6.51 16.99 6.95
N ASP A 38 7.52 16.92 7.82
CA ASP A 38 7.43 16.28 9.12
C ASP A 38 6.43 16.99 10.03
N GLN A 39 6.41 18.33 10.01
CA GLN A 39 5.42 19.12 10.75
C GLN A 39 3.99 18.82 10.28
N GLU A 40 3.74 18.74 8.97
CA GLU A 40 2.42 18.43 8.45
C GLU A 40 2.04 16.95 8.71
N ARG A 41 3.00 16.03 8.58
CA ARG A 41 2.81 14.60 8.88
C ARG A 41 2.48 14.35 10.34
N ALA A 42 3.09 15.09 11.27
CA ALA A 42 2.80 14.98 12.70
C ALA A 42 1.31 15.25 13.04
N ARG A 43 0.60 16.02 12.20
CA ARG A 43 -0.84 16.27 12.38
C ARG A 43 -1.69 15.02 12.16
N VAL A 44 -1.21 14.02 11.42
CA VAL A 44 -1.97 12.78 11.11
C VAL A 44 -2.48 12.10 12.38
N ALA A 45 -1.69 12.12 13.45
CA ALA A 45 -2.05 11.44 14.69
C ALA A 45 -2.98 12.26 15.62
N VAL A 46 -3.23 13.54 15.32
CA VAL A 46 -4.11 14.45 16.11
C VAL A 46 -5.30 15.02 15.34
N GLU A 47 -5.28 14.94 14.00
CA GLU A 47 -6.28 15.55 13.14
C GLU A 47 -6.68 14.58 12.00
N GLY A 48 -7.94 14.65 11.59
CA GLY A 48 -8.43 13.96 10.41
C GLY A 48 -8.51 12.45 10.59
N HIS A 49 -8.19 11.70 9.53
CA HIS A 49 -8.52 10.27 9.46
C HIS A 49 -7.62 9.44 10.38
N GLY A 50 -6.33 9.79 10.51
CA GLY A 50 -5.42 9.10 11.42
C GLY A 50 -5.87 9.21 12.87
N ALA A 51 -6.22 10.42 13.34
CA ALA A 51 -6.72 10.64 14.69
C ALA A 51 -8.07 9.98 14.97
N GLN A 52 -9.02 10.05 14.01
CA GLN A 52 -10.30 9.36 14.12
C GLN A 52 -10.10 7.84 14.25
N LEU A 53 -9.22 7.27 13.43
CA LEU A 53 -8.94 5.84 13.46
C LEU A 53 -8.26 5.42 14.77
N LEU A 54 -7.28 6.17 15.26
CA LEU A 54 -6.65 5.92 16.56
C LEU A 54 -7.67 5.93 17.72
N ALA A 55 -8.64 6.85 17.67
CA ALA A 55 -9.66 6.98 18.70
C ALA A 55 -10.68 5.83 18.73
N LEU A 56 -10.76 5.03 17.65
CA LEU A 56 -11.67 3.88 17.54
C LEU A 56 -11.08 2.59 18.14
N GLN A 57 -9.80 2.58 18.54
CA GLN A 57 -9.21 1.42 19.21
C GLN A 57 -9.80 1.26 20.61
N ASP A 58 -10.20 0.04 20.96
CA ASP A 58 -10.62 -0.26 22.31
C ASP A 58 -9.43 -0.53 23.26
N GLU A 59 -9.71 -0.61 24.56
CA GLU A 59 -8.70 -0.85 25.61
C GLU A 59 -8.00 -2.21 25.48
N ARG A 60 -8.59 -3.16 24.74
CA ARG A 60 -8.04 -4.50 24.49
C ARG A 60 -7.08 -4.50 23.30
N GLY A 61 -6.87 -3.36 22.65
CA GLY A 61 -6.00 -3.21 21.48
C GLY A 61 -6.66 -3.51 20.14
N TYR A 62 -7.96 -3.81 20.14
CA TYR A 62 -8.68 -4.17 18.92
C TYR A 62 -9.34 -2.96 18.28
N TRP A 63 -9.52 -3.08 16.97
CA TRP A 63 -10.57 -2.40 16.24
C TRP A 63 -11.63 -3.45 15.90
N ASN A 64 -12.87 -3.23 16.33
CA ASN A 64 -14.01 -4.12 16.09
C ASN A 64 -13.83 -5.60 16.52
N ASN A 65 -13.00 -5.88 17.55
CA ASN A 65 -12.81 -7.25 18.08
C ASN A 65 -12.31 -8.30 17.05
N GLU A 66 -11.71 -7.85 15.95
CA GLU A 66 -11.20 -8.72 14.88
C GLU A 66 -9.74 -8.40 14.56
N GLU A 67 -8.92 -9.43 14.38
CA GLU A 67 -7.51 -9.31 14.01
C GLU A 67 -7.35 -9.04 12.51
N TYR A 68 -8.08 -9.73 11.64
CA TYR A 68 -8.06 -9.54 10.18
C TYR A 68 -9.37 -9.01 9.62
N GLY A 69 -10.51 -9.47 10.14
CA GLY A 69 -11.84 -9.08 9.68
C GLY A 69 -12.42 -10.10 8.69
N GLU A 70 -13.36 -10.90 9.19
CA GLU A 70 -14.13 -11.88 8.41
C GLU A 70 -15.17 -11.17 7.51
N ASP A 71 -15.66 -11.87 6.48
CA ASP A 71 -16.73 -11.38 5.58
C ASP A 71 -16.51 -9.96 5.03
N HIS A 72 -15.25 -9.68 4.66
CA HIS A 72 -14.79 -8.40 4.15
C HIS A 72 -14.89 -7.22 5.13
N ASP A 73 -15.07 -7.45 6.43
CA ASP A 73 -15.06 -6.37 7.42
C ASP A 73 -13.66 -5.73 7.50
N ARG A 74 -13.58 -4.43 7.19
CA ARG A 74 -12.34 -3.65 7.17
C ARG A 74 -12.13 -2.85 8.44
N ARG A 75 -12.91 -3.12 9.48
CA ARG A 75 -12.82 -2.47 10.80
C ARG A 75 -11.93 -3.22 11.79
N SER A 76 -11.07 -4.11 11.31
CA SER A 76 -10.17 -4.95 12.11
C SER A 76 -8.84 -4.26 12.46
N VAL A 77 -8.04 -4.92 13.30
CA VAL A 77 -6.64 -4.53 13.60
C VAL A 77 -5.82 -4.43 12.32
N PHE A 78 -5.86 -5.45 11.46
CA PHE A 78 -5.07 -5.49 10.23
C PHE A 78 -5.34 -4.30 9.32
N TRP A 79 -6.61 -4.02 9.03
CA TRP A 79 -6.97 -2.94 8.13
C TRP A 79 -6.76 -1.55 8.75
N SER A 80 -6.86 -1.44 10.08
CA SER A 80 -6.58 -0.19 10.80
C SER A 80 -5.09 0.14 10.79
N LEU A 81 -4.22 -0.84 11.05
CA LEU A 81 -2.76 -0.64 10.94
C LEU A 81 -2.32 -0.35 9.50
N ALA A 82 -2.93 -1.03 8.51
CA ALA A 82 -2.67 -0.76 7.09
C ALA A 82 -3.04 0.69 6.72
N ALA A 83 -4.18 1.19 7.21
CA ALA A 83 -4.61 2.55 6.98
C ALA A 83 -3.72 3.57 7.69
N LEU A 84 -3.37 3.36 8.97
CA LEU A 84 -2.47 4.24 9.72
C LEU A 84 -1.09 4.36 9.05
N ARG A 85 -0.52 3.23 8.58
CA ARG A 85 0.71 3.23 7.79
C ARG A 85 0.56 4.07 6.51
N ARG A 86 -0.51 3.84 5.74
CA ARG A 86 -0.78 4.54 4.48
C ARG A 86 -1.03 6.05 4.66
N PHE A 87 -1.62 6.44 5.79
CA PHE A 87 -1.81 7.84 6.17
C PHE A 87 -0.52 8.52 6.62
N GLY A 88 0.53 7.75 6.92
CA GLY A 88 1.78 8.28 7.41
C GLY A 88 1.79 8.57 8.90
N ALA A 89 1.00 7.84 9.71
CA ALA A 89 1.04 8.02 11.16
C ALA A 89 2.48 7.85 11.68
N ASP A 90 3.00 8.84 12.39
CA ASP A 90 4.37 8.81 12.91
C ASP A 90 4.51 7.72 13.98
N PRO A 91 5.34 6.68 13.78
CA PRO A 91 5.55 5.62 14.78
C PRO A 91 6.09 6.12 16.12
N THR A 92 6.72 7.29 16.14
CA THR A 92 7.30 7.89 17.36
C THR A 92 6.28 8.72 18.15
N ASP A 93 5.13 9.04 17.55
CA ASP A 93 4.05 9.74 18.25
C ASP A 93 3.51 8.88 19.40
N PRO A 94 3.40 9.41 20.63
CA PRO A 94 2.96 8.63 21.79
C PRO A 94 1.59 7.95 21.61
N ARG A 95 0.67 8.54 20.84
CA ARG A 95 -0.66 7.97 20.58
C ARG A 95 -0.58 6.76 19.64
N VAL A 96 0.25 6.87 18.60
CA VAL A 96 0.49 5.79 17.64
C VAL A 96 1.22 4.64 18.33
N ARG A 97 2.30 4.95 19.05
CA ARG A 97 3.06 3.95 19.82
C ARG A 97 2.17 3.20 20.81
N ALA A 98 1.37 3.92 21.61
CA ALA A 98 0.47 3.28 22.56
C ALA A 98 -0.56 2.36 21.87
N ALA A 99 -1.05 2.74 20.69
CA ALA A 99 -1.99 1.90 19.95
C ALA A 99 -1.33 0.61 19.43
N VAL A 100 -0.09 0.71 18.93
CA VAL A 100 0.70 -0.44 18.46
C VAL A 100 1.11 -1.34 19.62
N GLU A 101 1.52 -0.78 20.76
CA GLU A 101 1.86 -1.52 21.99
C GLU A 101 0.67 -2.38 22.46
N ARG A 102 -0.56 -1.84 22.47
CA ARG A 102 -1.75 -2.65 22.82
C ARG A 102 -1.97 -3.82 21.86
N VAL A 103 -1.73 -3.62 20.56
CA VAL A 103 -1.82 -4.72 19.58
C VAL A 103 -0.77 -5.78 19.89
N GLN A 104 0.46 -5.35 20.16
CA GLN A 104 1.57 -6.26 20.45
C GLN A 104 1.34 -7.08 21.73
N GLU A 105 0.72 -6.48 22.74
CA GLU A 105 0.51 -7.11 24.05
C GLU A 105 -0.73 -8.01 24.10
N ALA A 106 -1.80 -7.65 23.38
CA ALA A 106 -3.14 -8.22 23.63
C ALA A 106 -3.83 -8.85 22.42
N VAL A 107 -3.34 -8.65 21.19
CA VAL A 107 -3.98 -9.20 19.98
C VAL A 107 -3.29 -10.47 19.53
N SER A 108 -4.06 -11.55 19.42
CA SER A 108 -3.64 -12.83 18.86
C SER A 108 -4.52 -13.26 17.69
N TRP A 109 -3.98 -14.15 16.85
CA TRP A 109 -4.70 -14.82 15.77
C TRP A 109 -5.56 -15.96 16.33
N LYS A 110 -6.89 -15.83 16.24
CA LYS A 110 -7.85 -16.76 16.89
C LYS A 110 -7.75 -18.19 16.36
N TYR A 111 -7.41 -18.35 15.08
CA TYR A 111 -7.40 -19.65 14.40
C TYR A 111 -6.00 -20.23 14.19
N TRP A 112 -4.95 -19.52 14.63
CA TRP A 112 -3.56 -19.85 14.31
C TRP A 112 -2.70 -19.91 15.57
N ASP A 113 -2.98 -20.93 16.40
CA ASP A 113 -2.24 -21.26 17.63
C ASP A 113 -2.15 -20.11 18.64
N ASP A 114 -3.11 -19.19 18.64
CA ASP A 114 -3.11 -17.97 19.46
C ASP A 114 -1.80 -17.17 19.30
N LEU A 115 -1.18 -17.23 18.11
CA LEU A 115 0.05 -16.51 17.83
C LEU A 115 -0.17 -15.00 18.01
N PRO A 116 0.77 -14.27 18.65
CA PRO A 116 0.65 -12.82 18.76
C PRO A 116 0.63 -12.18 17.37
N TYR A 117 -0.17 -11.13 17.19
CA TYR A 117 -0.49 -10.53 15.89
C TYR A 117 0.72 -10.38 14.95
N PHE A 118 1.83 -9.82 15.45
CA PHE A 118 3.04 -9.55 14.66
C PHE A 118 3.87 -10.78 14.28
N HIS A 119 3.52 -11.99 14.74
CA HIS A 119 4.11 -13.25 14.27
C HIS A 119 3.46 -13.75 12.97
N GLY A 120 2.40 -13.06 12.52
CA GLY A 120 1.65 -13.42 11.33
C GLY A 120 0.85 -14.70 11.50
N GLU A 121 0.28 -15.13 10.39
CA GLU A 121 -0.55 -16.32 10.27
C GLU A 121 -0.06 -17.22 9.13
N VAL A 122 -0.95 -17.77 8.29
CA VAL A 122 -0.60 -18.76 7.26
C VAL A 122 -0.54 -18.20 5.85
N GLU A 123 -1.42 -17.28 5.48
CA GLU A 123 -1.52 -16.82 4.10
C GLU A 123 -0.41 -15.80 3.79
N PRO A 124 0.37 -16.00 2.70
CA PRO A 124 1.40 -15.05 2.29
C PRO A 124 0.88 -13.62 2.12
N CYS A 125 -0.35 -13.46 1.63
CA CYS A 125 -0.99 -12.16 1.41
C CYS A 125 -1.17 -11.39 2.73
N ILE A 126 -1.62 -12.07 3.79
CA ILE A 126 -1.81 -11.50 5.12
C ILE A 126 -0.44 -11.27 5.76
N ASN A 127 0.46 -12.25 5.68
CA ASN A 127 1.81 -12.15 6.23
C ASN A 127 2.63 -11.00 5.65
N GLY A 128 2.50 -10.69 4.34
CA GLY A 128 3.10 -9.50 3.73
C GLY A 128 2.60 -8.18 4.35
N GLY A 129 1.30 -8.10 4.65
CA GLY A 129 0.72 -6.95 5.36
C GLY A 129 1.19 -6.84 6.80
N VAL A 130 1.18 -7.93 7.56
CA VAL A 130 1.68 -7.94 8.96
C VAL A 130 3.15 -7.54 9.02
N LEU A 131 3.97 -8.04 8.08
CA LEU A 131 5.37 -7.66 7.97
C LEU A 131 5.53 -6.15 7.71
N SER A 132 4.72 -5.59 6.80
CA SER A 132 4.67 -4.14 6.55
C SER A 132 4.31 -3.35 7.82
N HIS A 133 3.32 -3.82 8.60
CA HIS A 133 2.90 -3.16 9.82
C HIS A 133 4.02 -3.17 10.87
N GLY A 134 4.58 -4.35 11.15
CA GLY A 134 5.65 -4.51 12.14
C GLY A 134 6.87 -3.67 11.78
N ALA A 135 7.31 -3.72 10.52
CA ALA A 135 8.47 -2.95 10.04
C ALA A 135 8.24 -1.43 10.16
N TYR A 136 7.08 -0.94 9.69
CA TYR A 136 6.77 0.50 9.72
C TYR A 136 6.65 1.04 11.15
N PHE A 137 5.99 0.31 12.05
CA PHE A 137 5.76 0.75 13.42
C PHE A 137 6.88 0.38 14.40
N GLY A 138 7.98 -0.20 13.91
CA GLY A 138 9.16 -0.49 14.73
C GLY A 138 8.98 -1.64 15.72
N VAL A 139 8.08 -2.59 15.42
CA VAL A 139 7.90 -3.80 16.24
C VAL A 139 9.06 -4.78 15.98
N GLN A 140 9.57 -5.37 17.06
CA GLN A 140 10.88 -6.04 17.14
C GLN A 140 11.16 -7.13 16.08
N ARG A 141 12.45 -7.32 15.82
CA ARG A 141 13.04 -8.24 14.81
C ARG A 141 12.57 -9.69 14.95
N GLU A 142 12.36 -10.15 16.19
CA GLU A 142 12.03 -11.54 16.49
C GLU A 142 10.65 -11.97 15.95
N CYS A 143 9.67 -11.05 15.92
CA CYS A 143 8.32 -11.34 15.43
C CYS A 143 8.31 -11.56 13.90
N SER A 144 9.18 -10.85 13.18
CA SER A 144 9.24 -10.91 11.71
C SER A 144 9.92 -12.17 11.16
N ALA A 145 10.77 -12.85 11.95
CA ALA A 145 11.56 -13.99 11.48
C ALA A 145 10.67 -15.14 10.98
N ARG A 146 9.61 -15.48 11.73
CA ARG A 146 8.64 -16.51 11.32
C ARG A 146 7.99 -16.18 9.97
N ILE A 147 7.56 -14.93 9.80
CA ILE A 147 6.94 -14.48 8.56
C ILE A 147 7.93 -14.60 7.40
N ILE A 148 9.17 -14.12 7.59
CA ILE A 148 10.21 -14.16 6.56
C ILE A 148 10.54 -15.60 6.16
N ASP A 149 10.77 -16.49 7.13
CA ASP A 149 11.09 -17.89 6.85
C ASP A 149 9.99 -18.57 6.02
N ARG A 150 8.72 -18.28 6.34
CA ARG A 150 7.57 -18.77 5.58
C ARG A 150 7.53 -18.19 4.17
N LEU A 151 7.62 -16.88 4.02
CA LEU A 151 7.58 -16.22 2.71
C LEU A 151 8.71 -16.73 1.80
N LEU A 152 9.90 -16.99 2.33
CA LEU A 152 11.00 -17.58 1.57
C LEU A 152 10.71 -19.03 1.16
N ALA A 153 10.13 -19.83 2.06
CA ALA A 153 9.81 -21.23 1.79
C ALA A 153 8.62 -21.41 0.82
N GLU A 154 7.67 -20.48 0.83
CA GLU A 154 6.42 -20.54 0.08
C GLU A 154 6.50 -19.85 -1.29
N GLN A 155 7.65 -19.24 -1.64
CA GLN A 155 7.83 -18.61 -2.95
C GLN A 155 7.78 -19.64 -4.08
N VAL A 156 6.90 -19.41 -5.05
CA VAL A 156 6.66 -20.35 -6.15
C VAL A 156 7.79 -20.26 -7.19
N ALA A 157 7.91 -21.28 -8.04
CA ALA A 157 8.95 -21.36 -9.08
C ALA A 157 8.95 -20.16 -10.05
N ASP A 158 7.78 -19.60 -10.35
CA ASP A 158 7.63 -18.41 -11.22
C ASP A 158 8.00 -17.08 -10.54
N GLY A 159 8.44 -17.12 -9.28
CA GLY A 159 8.98 -15.99 -8.53
C GLY A 159 7.98 -15.27 -7.63
N GLY A 160 6.67 -15.47 -7.82
CA GLY A 160 5.67 -14.82 -6.98
C GLY A 160 5.22 -15.68 -5.78
N TRP A 161 4.07 -15.30 -5.22
CA TRP A 161 3.38 -16.00 -4.14
C TRP A 161 1.90 -16.22 -4.47
N ASN A 162 1.30 -17.22 -3.83
CA ASN A 162 -0.14 -17.48 -3.90
C ASN A 162 -0.62 -18.06 -2.56
N CYS A 163 -1.76 -17.57 -2.05
CA CYS A 163 -2.35 -18.06 -0.80
C CYS A 163 -2.97 -19.47 -0.95
N GLU A 164 -3.13 -19.95 -2.18
CA GLU A 164 -3.57 -21.31 -2.53
C GLU A 164 -2.42 -22.27 -2.90
N ALA A 165 -1.15 -21.83 -2.89
CA ALA A 165 -0.01 -22.67 -3.25
C ALA A 165 0.63 -23.32 -2.01
N PRO A 166 1.21 -24.54 -2.15
CA PRO A 166 1.29 -25.35 -3.38
C PRO A 166 0.08 -26.25 -3.64
N GLU A 167 -0.86 -26.37 -2.70
CA GLU A 167 -1.90 -27.40 -2.73
C GLU A 167 -2.85 -27.25 -3.92
N ASN A 168 -3.22 -26.02 -4.27
CA ASN A 168 -4.29 -25.73 -5.23
C ASN A 168 -3.84 -24.87 -6.42
N SER A 169 -2.65 -24.26 -6.38
CA SER A 169 -2.10 -23.52 -7.52
C SER A 169 -0.58 -23.68 -7.66
N LYS A 170 -0.13 -23.78 -8.93
CA LYS A 170 1.29 -23.75 -9.32
C LYS A 170 1.73 -22.41 -9.90
N VAL A 171 0.81 -21.46 -9.97
CA VAL A 171 1.04 -20.13 -10.56
C VAL A 171 0.77 -19.09 -9.49
N SER A 172 1.68 -18.13 -9.38
CA SER A 172 1.54 -17.06 -8.41
C SER A 172 0.34 -16.16 -8.72
N SER A 173 -0.18 -15.50 -7.69
CA SER A 173 -1.25 -14.49 -7.78
C SER A 173 -0.64 -13.09 -7.79
N PHE A 174 -1.23 -12.16 -8.56
CA PHE A 174 -0.82 -10.76 -8.55
C PHE A 174 -1.07 -10.11 -7.18
N ASP A 175 -2.25 -10.34 -6.58
CA ASP A 175 -2.64 -9.76 -5.29
C ASP A 175 -1.70 -10.20 -4.18
N THR A 176 -1.49 -11.52 -4.07
CA THR A 176 -0.61 -12.09 -3.06
C THR A 176 0.82 -11.62 -3.26
N THR A 177 1.32 -11.66 -4.49
CA THR A 177 2.70 -11.23 -4.80
C THR A 177 2.90 -9.78 -4.42
N LEU A 178 1.99 -8.87 -4.77
CA LEU A 178 2.14 -7.46 -4.43
C LEU A 178 2.08 -7.21 -2.90
N CYS A 179 1.19 -7.90 -2.17
CA CYS A 179 1.13 -7.78 -0.71
C CYS A 179 2.43 -8.24 -0.04
N VAL A 180 3.04 -9.33 -0.53
CA VAL A 180 4.33 -9.82 -0.04
C VAL A 180 5.44 -8.84 -0.37
N LEU A 181 5.52 -8.36 -1.61
CA LEU A 181 6.52 -7.40 -2.06
C LEU A 181 6.51 -6.11 -1.22
N GLU A 182 5.33 -5.55 -0.93
CA GLU A 182 5.19 -4.39 -0.05
C GLU A 182 5.74 -4.65 1.36
N GLY A 183 5.50 -5.85 1.91
CA GLY A 183 6.05 -6.29 3.20
C GLY A 183 7.56 -6.42 3.20
N LEU A 184 8.12 -7.07 2.18
CA LEU A 184 9.56 -7.25 2.05
C LEU A 184 10.28 -5.90 1.89
N LEU A 185 9.76 -5.02 1.05
CA LEU A 185 10.33 -3.68 0.83
C LEU A 185 10.31 -2.85 2.12
N GLU A 186 9.21 -2.86 2.87
CA GLU A 186 9.12 -2.13 4.14
C GLU A 186 10.10 -2.69 5.19
N HIS A 187 10.22 -4.02 5.27
CA HIS A 187 11.18 -4.67 6.15
C HIS A 187 12.62 -4.32 5.79
N GLU A 188 12.97 -4.35 4.49
CA GLU A 188 14.28 -3.95 4.00
C GLU A 188 14.65 -2.52 4.41
N ARG A 189 13.71 -1.57 4.25
CA ARG A 189 13.90 -0.18 4.65
C ARG A 189 14.13 -0.04 6.16
N ALA A 190 13.34 -0.74 6.97
CA ALA A 190 13.44 -0.67 8.42
C ALA A 190 14.76 -1.28 8.95
N MET A 191 15.29 -2.29 8.27
CA MET A 191 16.47 -3.04 8.71
C MET A 191 17.78 -2.50 8.10
N GLY A 192 17.70 -1.83 6.95
CA GLY A 192 18.81 -1.32 6.16
C GLY A 192 19.57 -2.41 5.41
N GLN A 193 20.03 -3.45 6.11
CA GLN A 193 20.65 -4.64 5.51
C GLN A 193 19.83 -5.88 5.82
N VAL A 194 19.51 -6.65 4.79
CA VAL A 194 18.76 -7.91 4.88
C VAL A 194 19.58 -9.09 4.33
N PRO A 195 19.23 -10.34 4.69
CA PRO A 195 19.84 -11.51 4.07
C PRO A 195 19.70 -11.50 2.55
N VAL A 196 20.73 -12.00 1.86
CA VAL A 196 20.75 -12.08 0.38
C VAL A 196 19.53 -12.82 -0.17
N ALA A 197 19.11 -13.92 0.48
CA ALA A 197 17.94 -14.68 0.08
C ALA A 197 16.64 -13.85 0.10
N LEU A 198 16.52 -12.87 1.00
CA LEU A 198 15.35 -11.99 1.08
C LEU A 198 15.33 -11.00 -0.09
N ALA A 199 16.47 -10.36 -0.36
CA ALA A 199 16.62 -9.45 -1.49
C ALA A 199 16.38 -10.20 -2.83
N GLU A 200 16.94 -11.40 -2.99
CA GLU A 200 16.72 -12.25 -4.16
C GLU A 200 15.25 -12.65 -4.30
N ALA A 201 14.58 -12.99 -3.20
CA ALA A 201 13.16 -13.31 -3.23
C ALA A 201 12.33 -12.11 -3.68
N ARG A 202 12.59 -10.90 -3.18
CA ARG A 202 11.91 -9.68 -3.63
C ARG A 202 12.14 -9.43 -5.13
N THR A 203 13.38 -9.51 -5.60
CA THR A 203 13.71 -9.36 -7.03
C THR A 203 12.97 -10.38 -7.91
N ARG A 204 12.86 -11.64 -7.47
CA ARG A 204 12.10 -12.67 -8.20
C ARG A 204 10.60 -12.36 -8.26
N GLY A 205 10.03 -11.82 -7.18
CA GLY A 205 8.63 -11.41 -7.16
C GLY A 205 8.34 -10.19 -8.02
N GLU A 206 9.26 -9.24 -8.07
CA GLU A 206 9.22 -8.09 -8.98
C GLU A 206 9.28 -8.55 -10.44
N GLU A 207 10.20 -9.46 -10.76
CA GLU A 207 10.34 -10.04 -12.10
C GLU A 207 9.05 -10.78 -12.53
N TYR A 208 8.35 -11.45 -11.61
CA TYR A 208 7.04 -12.04 -11.88
C TYR A 208 6.03 -10.99 -12.40
N LEU A 209 5.97 -9.80 -11.78
CA LEU A 209 5.09 -8.72 -12.23
C LEU A 209 5.60 -8.07 -13.52
N LEU A 210 6.91 -7.87 -13.66
CA LEU A 210 7.53 -7.22 -14.83
C LEU A 210 7.35 -8.02 -16.12
N GLN A 211 7.51 -9.34 -16.07
CA GLN A 211 7.25 -10.23 -17.23
C GLN A 211 5.80 -10.18 -17.71
N ARG A 212 4.90 -9.71 -16.86
CA ARG A 212 3.46 -9.56 -17.11
C ARG A 212 3.08 -8.11 -17.41
N SER A 213 4.06 -7.23 -17.65
CA SER A 213 3.86 -5.79 -17.80
C SER A 213 2.98 -5.19 -16.69
N GLY A 214 3.07 -5.74 -15.48
CA GLY A 214 2.22 -5.39 -14.33
C GLY A 214 0.81 -6.00 -14.34
N PHE A 215 0.15 -6.23 -15.48
CA PHE A 215 -1.30 -6.57 -15.45
C PHE A 215 -1.79 -7.50 -16.56
N LYS A 216 -0.88 -7.99 -17.39
CA LYS A 216 -1.19 -8.86 -18.53
C LYS A 216 -0.91 -10.32 -18.22
N ARG A 217 -1.63 -11.21 -18.89
CA ARG A 217 -1.31 -12.65 -18.86
C ARG A 217 -0.04 -12.89 -19.65
N LEU A 218 0.89 -13.65 -19.07
CA LEU A 218 2.11 -14.03 -19.78
C LEU A 218 1.83 -14.84 -21.06
N SER A 219 0.77 -15.66 -21.06
CA SER A 219 0.44 -16.55 -22.17
C SER A 219 -0.24 -15.86 -23.36
N THR A 220 -1.05 -14.82 -23.11
CA THR A 220 -1.87 -14.20 -24.17
C THR A 220 -1.55 -12.73 -24.40
N GLY A 221 -0.87 -12.04 -23.48
CA GLY A 221 -0.68 -10.59 -23.53
C GLY A 221 -1.94 -9.77 -23.24
N GLU A 222 -3.08 -10.42 -23.02
CA GLU A 222 -4.35 -9.79 -22.65
C GLU A 222 -4.36 -9.37 -21.17
N VAL A 223 -5.29 -8.49 -20.80
CA VAL A 223 -5.52 -8.12 -19.40
C VAL A 223 -5.79 -9.38 -18.56
N ALA A 224 -5.05 -9.54 -17.47
CA ALA A 224 -5.16 -10.72 -16.60
C ALA A 224 -6.49 -10.76 -15.87
N ASP A 225 -6.92 -9.64 -15.31
CA ASP A 225 -8.22 -9.49 -14.66
C ASP A 225 -8.73 -8.06 -14.87
N GLY A 226 -9.99 -7.91 -15.27
CA GLY A 226 -10.61 -6.61 -15.51
C GLY A 226 -10.60 -5.71 -14.28
N ARG A 227 -10.61 -6.29 -13.07
CA ARG A 227 -10.56 -5.50 -11.82
C ARG A 227 -9.24 -4.78 -11.61
N TYR A 228 -8.15 -5.18 -12.26
CA TYR A 228 -6.86 -4.49 -12.12
C TYR A 228 -6.91 -3.06 -12.67
N LEU A 229 -7.91 -2.77 -13.51
CA LEU A 229 -8.16 -1.45 -14.07
C LEU A 229 -9.01 -0.55 -13.14
N ASN A 230 -9.48 -1.08 -12.01
CA ASN A 230 -10.29 -0.35 -11.04
C ASN A 230 -9.40 0.31 -9.97
N PHE A 231 -9.19 1.63 -10.06
CA PHE A 231 -8.42 2.38 -9.07
C PHE A 231 -9.25 2.68 -7.82
N SER A 232 -9.52 1.65 -7.01
CA SER A 232 -10.13 1.82 -5.69
C SER A 232 -9.14 2.39 -4.68
N PHE A 233 -9.63 3.18 -3.72
CA PHE A 233 -8.85 3.57 -2.56
C PHE A 233 -9.70 3.55 -1.27
N PRO A 234 -9.19 2.96 -0.17
CA PRO A 234 -7.95 2.20 -0.08
C PRO A 234 -8.05 0.88 -0.89
N PRO A 235 -6.95 0.40 -1.50
CA PRO A 235 -7.00 -0.82 -2.31
C PRO A 235 -7.13 -2.11 -1.48
N TYR A 236 -6.90 -2.05 -0.17
CA TYR A 236 -6.80 -3.22 0.71
C TYR A 236 -5.80 -4.27 0.18
N TRP A 237 -6.16 -5.55 0.13
CA TRP A 237 -5.34 -6.59 -0.48
C TRP A 237 -5.46 -6.63 -2.01
N PHE A 238 -6.48 -5.98 -2.59
CA PHE A 238 -6.73 -6.05 -4.03
C PHE A 238 -5.59 -5.41 -4.82
N TYR A 239 -5.22 -6.10 -5.88
CA TYR A 239 -4.32 -5.61 -6.90
C TYR A 239 -5.04 -4.61 -7.80
N ASP A 240 -4.39 -3.48 -8.03
CA ASP A 240 -4.69 -2.59 -9.14
C ASP A 240 -3.36 -2.09 -9.74
N VAL A 241 -3.38 -1.76 -11.03
CA VAL A 241 -2.15 -1.38 -11.75
C VAL A 241 -1.50 -0.13 -11.16
N LEU A 242 -2.30 0.81 -10.64
CA LEU A 242 -1.79 2.04 -10.05
C LEU A 242 -1.04 1.74 -8.74
N ARG A 243 -1.58 0.89 -7.87
CA ARG A 243 -0.89 0.40 -6.65
C ARG A 243 0.43 -0.27 -6.98
N ALA A 244 0.48 -1.10 -8.02
CA ALA A 244 1.71 -1.79 -8.39
C ALA A 244 2.79 -0.86 -8.94
N LEU A 245 2.44 0.11 -9.80
CA LEU A 245 3.41 1.10 -10.26
C LEU A 245 3.84 2.03 -9.13
N ASP A 246 2.95 2.33 -8.18
CA ASP A 246 3.30 3.08 -6.98
C ASP A 246 4.26 2.29 -6.07
N TYR A 247 4.15 0.96 -6.02
CA TYR A 247 5.13 0.07 -5.39
C TYR A 247 6.50 0.14 -6.08
N PHE A 248 6.59 0.01 -7.40
CA PHE A 248 7.88 0.08 -8.11
C PHE A 248 8.55 1.46 -7.95
N ARG A 249 7.75 2.53 -7.97
CA ARG A 249 8.20 3.88 -7.61
C ARG A 249 8.77 3.94 -6.19
N GLU A 250 8.17 3.21 -5.25
CA GLU A 250 8.68 3.08 -3.89
C GLU A 250 9.96 2.27 -3.78
N ALA A 251 10.06 1.15 -4.51
CA ALA A 251 11.27 0.33 -4.51
C ALA A 251 12.53 1.15 -4.87
N GLY A 252 12.36 2.24 -5.63
CA GLY A 252 13.39 3.25 -5.88
C GLY A 252 14.27 2.93 -7.10
N ASP A 253 13.93 1.87 -7.83
CA ASP A 253 14.58 1.52 -9.08
C ASP A 253 14.21 2.50 -10.20
N ALA A 254 15.06 2.55 -11.23
CA ALA A 254 14.73 3.27 -12.46
C ALA A 254 13.48 2.65 -13.13
N PHE A 255 12.71 3.48 -13.82
CA PHE A 255 11.53 3.00 -14.54
C PHE A 255 11.91 1.90 -15.56
N ASP A 256 11.32 0.71 -15.40
CA ASP A 256 11.52 -0.42 -16.32
C ASP A 256 10.55 -0.32 -17.50
N ALA A 257 11.08 -0.33 -18.72
CA ALA A 257 10.30 -0.21 -19.95
C ALA A 257 9.21 -1.29 -20.11
N ARG A 258 9.33 -2.44 -19.44
CA ARG A 258 8.28 -3.48 -19.44
C ARG A 258 6.98 -3.01 -18.78
N LEU A 259 7.02 -1.94 -17.98
CA LEU A 259 5.87 -1.29 -17.35
C LEU A 259 5.24 -0.20 -18.22
N GLU A 260 5.77 0.11 -19.41
CA GLU A 260 5.17 1.08 -20.34
C GLU A 260 3.68 0.79 -20.63
N PRO A 261 3.24 -0.47 -20.88
CA PRO A 261 1.82 -0.75 -21.09
C PRO A 261 0.93 -0.42 -19.88
N ALA A 262 1.46 -0.57 -18.67
CA ALA A 262 0.76 -0.22 -17.43
C ALA A 262 0.67 1.30 -17.24
N LEU A 263 1.76 2.00 -17.56
CA LEU A 263 1.83 3.46 -17.55
C LEU A 263 0.83 4.08 -18.55
N GLU A 264 0.78 3.57 -19.78
CA GLU A 264 -0.19 3.97 -20.80
C GLU A 264 -1.64 3.76 -20.33
N MET A 265 -1.90 2.63 -19.65
CA MET A 265 -3.21 2.37 -19.07
C MET A 265 -3.58 3.42 -18.01
N ILE A 266 -2.67 3.73 -17.06
CA ILE A 266 -2.91 4.80 -16.08
C ILE A 266 -3.17 6.14 -16.79
N LEU A 267 -2.38 6.51 -17.80
CA LEU A 267 -2.57 7.73 -18.57
C LEU A 267 -3.92 7.78 -19.29
N SER A 268 -4.42 6.65 -19.79
CA SER A 268 -5.71 6.57 -20.49
C SER A 268 -6.91 6.90 -19.59
N GLN A 269 -6.77 6.74 -18.27
CA GLN A 269 -7.80 7.08 -17.28
C GLN A 269 -7.71 8.53 -16.78
N ARG A 270 -6.76 9.33 -17.28
CA ARG A 270 -6.63 10.74 -16.88
C ARG A 270 -7.80 11.55 -17.41
N GLY A 271 -8.53 12.18 -16.50
CA GLY A 271 -9.61 13.12 -16.80
C GLY A 271 -9.12 14.35 -17.55
N THR A 272 -10.07 15.06 -18.20
CA THR A 272 -9.76 16.28 -18.96
C THR A 272 -9.29 17.45 -18.08
N ASP A 273 -9.63 17.40 -16.79
CA ASP A 273 -9.16 18.27 -15.72
C ASP A 273 -7.74 17.88 -15.22
N GLY A 274 -7.20 16.76 -15.70
CA GLY A 274 -5.89 16.24 -15.37
C GLY A 274 -5.84 15.39 -14.11
N ARG A 275 -7.01 14.99 -13.56
CA ARG A 275 -7.17 14.19 -12.33
C ARG A 275 -7.64 12.77 -12.66
N TRP A 276 -7.61 11.88 -11.68
CA TRP A 276 -8.10 10.49 -11.83
C TRP A 276 -9.33 10.29 -10.96
N ALA A 277 -10.33 9.62 -11.52
CA ALA A 277 -11.57 9.30 -10.81
C ALA A 277 -11.35 8.23 -9.73
N ALA A 278 -12.20 8.21 -8.71
CA ALA A 278 -12.30 7.08 -7.79
C ALA A 278 -12.91 5.87 -8.52
N GLY A 279 -12.34 4.69 -8.27
CA GLY A 279 -12.88 3.42 -8.74
C GLY A 279 -14.06 2.94 -7.88
N VAL A 280 -14.64 1.81 -8.29
CA VAL A 280 -15.65 1.07 -7.53
C VAL A 280 -15.06 0.67 -6.17
N THR A 281 -15.75 0.98 -5.08
CA THR A 281 -15.37 0.56 -3.73
C THR A 281 -15.65 -0.93 -3.53
N TRP A 282 -14.73 -1.64 -2.88
CA TRP A 282 -14.92 -3.05 -2.56
C TRP A 282 -15.94 -3.23 -1.43
N PRO A 283 -16.79 -4.29 -1.47
CA PRO A 283 -17.71 -4.59 -0.38
C PRO A 283 -16.99 -4.76 0.95
N GLY A 284 -17.67 -4.38 2.04
CA GLY A 284 -17.16 -4.51 3.39
C GLY A 284 -17.57 -3.34 4.28
N ALA A 285 -17.65 -3.58 5.58
CA ALA A 285 -17.83 -2.50 6.54
C ALA A 285 -16.52 -1.74 6.72
N VAL A 286 -16.58 -0.41 6.73
CA VAL A 286 -15.42 0.47 6.94
C VAL A 286 -15.72 1.46 8.06
N TYR A 287 -14.69 1.95 8.76
CA TYR A 287 -14.87 3.06 9.70
C TYR A 287 -14.90 4.41 9.01
N LEU A 288 -14.07 4.58 7.97
CA LEU A 288 -13.81 5.84 7.32
C LEU A 288 -13.95 5.65 5.82
N ASP A 289 -14.80 6.46 5.20
CA ASP A 289 -14.82 6.64 3.75
C ASP A 289 -13.82 7.75 3.42
N VAL A 290 -12.64 7.37 2.93
CA VAL A 290 -11.47 8.26 2.86
C VAL A 290 -11.19 8.81 1.48
N ASP A 291 -11.96 8.40 0.48
CA ASP A 291 -11.85 8.88 -0.89
C ASP A 291 -13.22 9.34 -1.43
N SER A 292 -13.25 9.71 -2.70
CA SER A 292 -14.47 10.19 -3.36
C SER A 292 -15.35 9.04 -3.84
N PRO A 293 -16.66 9.26 -4.04
CA PRO A 293 -17.54 8.28 -4.68
C PRO A 293 -17.04 7.88 -6.08
N GLU A 294 -17.40 6.67 -6.52
CA GLU A 294 -17.05 6.15 -7.85
C GLU A 294 -17.34 7.17 -8.96
N GLY A 295 -16.36 7.37 -9.84
CA GLY A 295 -16.46 8.28 -10.99
C GLY A 295 -16.12 9.74 -10.69
N GLU A 296 -16.14 10.18 -9.42
CA GLU A 296 -15.74 11.52 -9.03
C GLU A 296 -14.21 11.66 -8.91
N PRO A 297 -13.62 12.85 -9.11
CA PRO A 297 -12.18 13.06 -8.97
C PRO A 297 -11.63 12.65 -7.60
N SER A 298 -10.77 11.63 -7.57
CA SER A 298 -10.13 11.09 -6.37
C SER A 298 -8.81 11.79 -6.09
N ARG A 299 -8.64 12.31 -4.87
CA ARG A 299 -7.37 12.92 -4.45
C ARG A 299 -6.29 11.85 -4.31
N TRP A 300 -6.64 10.67 -3.78
CA TRP A 300 -5.69 9.58 -3.58
C TRP A 300 -5.19 9.01 -4.91
N ASN A 301 -6.07 8.77 -5.87
CA ASN A 301 -5.68 8.28 -7.20
C ASN A 301 -4.89 9.33 -7.95
N THR A 302 -5.30 10.60 -7.86
CA THR A 302 -4.57 11.69 -8.51
C THR A 302 -3.16 11.82 -7.94
N LEU A 303 -2.99 11.78 -6.61
CA LEU A 303 -1.67 11.79 -5.98
C LEU A 303 -0.80 10.59 -6.42
N ARG A 304 -1.33 9.37 -6.32
CA ARG A 304 -0.62 8.14 -6.73
C ARG A 304 -0.22 8.19 -8.21
N ALA A 305 -1.13 8.59 -9.09
CA ALA A 305 -0.86 8.67 -10.51
C ALA A 305 0.21 9.71 -10.82
N LEU A 306 0.12 10.92 -10.25
CA LEU A 306 1.12 11.97 -10.46
C LEU A 306 2.52 11.56 -9.97
N ARG A 307 2.62 10.83 -8.86
CA ARG A 307 3.89 10.26 -8.37
C ARG A 307 4.48 9.25 -9.35
N VAL A 308 3.66 8.33 -9.84
CA VAL A 308 4.06 7.32 -10.84
C VAL A 308 4.53 7.99 -12.13
N LEU A 309 3.77 8.97 -12.64
CA LEU A 309 4.13 9.69 -13.86
C LEU A 309 5.44 10.46 -13.70
N ARG A 310 5.62 11.15 -12.56
CA ARG A 310 6.88 11.86 -12.26
C ARG A 310 8.07 10.91 -12.20
N TRP A 311 7.92 9.75 -11.55
CA TRP A 311 8.96 8.70 -11.49
C TRP A 311 9.29 8.11 -12.85
N ALA A 312 8.29 7.91 -13.71
CA ALA A 312 8.46 7.46 -15.09
C ALA A 312 9.08 8.53 -16.03
N GLY A 313 9.40 9.72 -15.51
CA GLY A 313 9.92 10.83 -16.32
C GLY A 313 8.88 11.44 -17.27
N VAL A 314 7.60 11.13 -17.08
CA VAL A 314 6.50 11.77 -17.81
C VAL A 314 6.29 13.14 -17.21
N ASP A 315 6.34 14.17 -18.05
CA ASP A 315 6.14 15.53 -17.61
C ASP A 315 4.73 15.74 -17.01
N VAL A 316 4.69 15.84 -15.68
CA VAL A 316 3.47 16.11 -14.92
C VAL A 316 3.17 17.61 -14.77
N ALA A 317 4.16 18.48 -15.01
CA ALA A 317 4.09 19.93 -14.82
C ALA A 317 4.94 20.64 -15.90
N PRO A 318 4.37 21.49 -16.77
CA PRO A 318 5.06 21.94 -17.98
C PRO A 318 6.40 22.64 -17.68
N PRO A 319 7.41 22.55 -18.59
CA PRO A 319 8.68 23.24 -18.43
C PRO A 319 8.44 24.76 -18.33
N TYR A 320 8.82 25.31 -17.18
CA TYR A 320 8.94 26.73 -16.80
C TYR A 320 7.75 27.63 -17.12
#